data_AF-A0A3P7EJ84-F1
#
_entry.id   AF-A0A3P7EJ84-F1
#
_cell.length_a   1.000
_cell.length_b   1.000
_cell.length_c   1.000
_cell.angle_alpha   90.00
_cell.angle_beta   90.00
_cell.angle_gamma   90.00
#
_symmetry.space_group_name_H-M   'P 1'
#
loop_
_entity.id
_entity.type
_entity.pdbx_description
1 polymer ?
#
loop_
_entity_poly.entity_id
_entity_poly.type
_entity_poly.pdbx_seq_one_letter_code
_entity_poly.pdbx_strand_id
1 'polypeptide(L)'
;MQSKHERLYMFKIFLLRGNHEFASVNREYGFYDELAARFSVGQAMRLWKEFNDLFSIFPFSALIKNRILCMHGGLSPHLESLNDIRNIKMPVMEVFPDTLEQDLVWSDPKLDIKGYEPNKLRNVSVAFGEDIVYKTCKRLNLDLIIRAHQVLNCFLSLHLK
;
A
#
# COMPACT_ATOMS: atom_id res chain seq x y z
N MET A 1 -30.13 32.74 -22.47
CA MET A 1 -28.83 32.07 -22.68
C MET A 1 -28.64 31.05 -21.57
N GLN A 2 -28.91 29.79 -21.85
CA GLN A 2 -28.82 28.69 -20.89
C GLN A 2 -27.72 27.77 -21.42
N SER A 3 -26.47 27.96 -20.96
CA SER A 3 -25.34 27.14 -21.40
C SER A 3 -24.77 26.30 -20.26
N LYS A 4 -25.04 25.00 -20.35
CA LYS A 4 -24.09 23.88 -20.18
C LYS A 4 -22.91 24.17 -19.25
N HIS A 5 -22.99 23.76 -17.98
CA HIS A 5 -21.85 23.20 -17.22
C HIS A 5 -22.35 22.52 -15.93
N GLU A 6 -23.30 21.59 -16.06
CA GLU A 6 -23.46 20.55 -15.03
C GLU A 6 -22.27 19.60 -15.15
N ARG A 7 -21.19 19.91 -14.43
CA ARG A 7 -20.02 19.02 -14.32
C ARG A 7 -20.43 17.78 -13.52
N LEU A 8 -20.88 16.77 -14.26
CA LEU A 8 -20.97 15.36 -13.88
C LEU A 8 -19.60 14.85 -13.43
N TYR A 9 -19.25 14.98 -12.15
CA TYR A 9 -18.19 14.16 -11.54
C TYR A 9 -18.53 13.92 -10.07
N MET A 10 -19.24 12.82 -9.80
CA MET A 10 -19.43 12.30 -8.45
C MET A 10 -18.67 10.97 -8.25
N PHE A 11 -17.49 10.85 -8.87
CA PHE A 11 -16.60 9.73 -8.60
C PHE A 11 -15.72 10.06 -7.39
N LYS A 12 -15.92 9.33 -6.29
CA LYS A 12 -15.03 9.38 -5.13
C LYS A 12 -13.85 8.46 -5.39
N ILE A 13 -12.70 9.05 -5.71
CA ILE A 13 -11.43 8.34 -5.89
C ILE A 13 -10.73 8.29 -4.53
N PHE A 14 -10.24 7.10 -4.16
CA PHE A 14 -9.42 6.90 -2.97
C PHE A 14 -8.06 6.39 -3.41
N LEU A 15 -7.00 6.98 -2.88
CA LEU A 15 -5.62 6.57 -3.10
C LEU A 15 -5.09 5.92 -1.83
N LEU A 16 -4.48 4.75 -1.98
CA LEU A 16 -3.76 4.07 -0.91
C LEU A 16 -2.26 4.26 -1.10
N ARG A 17 -1.51 4.17 0.00
CA ARG A 17 -0.06 4.25 -0.03
C ARG A 17 0.56 2.93 -0.47
N GLY A 18 1.48 2.98 -1.43
CA GLY A 18 2.35 1.87 -1.77
C GLY A 18 3.76 2.04 -1.24
N ASN A 19 4.62 1.07 -1.56
CA ASN A 19 6.01 1.09 -1.09
C ASN A 19 6.88 2.12 -1.82
N HIS A 20 6.47 2.63 -2.98
CA HIS A 20 7.19 3.68 -3.69
C HIS A 20 6.84 5.09 -3.19
N GLU A 21 5.76 5.25 -2.44
CA GLU A 21 5.34 6.54 -1.86
C GLU A 21 6.10 6.88 -0.56
N PHE A 22 7.38 6.52 -0.50
CA PHE A 22 8.33 6.84 0.56
C PHE A 22 9.55 7.55 -0.03
N ALA A 23 10.05 8.57 0.68
CA ALA A 23 11.12 9.44 0.18
C ALA A 23 12.39 8.66 -0.17
N SER A 24 12.76 7.67 0.65
CA SER A 24 13.90 6.78 0.37
C SER A 24 13.72 6.05 -0.96
N VAL A 25 12.57 5.40 -1.13
CA VAL A 25 12.26 4.55 -2.28
C VAL A 25 12.07 5.39 -3.54
N ASN A 26 11.20 6.40 -3.56
CA ASN A 26 10.98 7.18 -4.78
C ASN A 26 12.23 7.95 -5.22
N ARG A 27 13.14 8.31 -4.30
CA ARG A 27 14.40 8.92 -4.68
C ARG A 27 15.35 7.91 -5.30
N GLU A 28 15.45 6.71 -4.73
CA GLU A 28 16.31 5.64 -5.26
C GLU A 28 15.82 5.11 -6.62
N TYR A 29 14.50 5.01 -6.81
CA TYR A 29 13.89 4.46 -8.02
C TYR A 29 13.43 5.53 -9.03
N GLY A 30 14.02 6.73 -8.97
CA GLY A 30 14.02 7.67 -10.10
C GLY A 30 12.88 8.70 -10.15
N PHE A 31 11.97 8.77 -9.18
CA PHE A 31 10.94 9.82 -9.15
C PHE A 31 11.56 11.22 -8.99
N TYR A 32 12.56 11.36 -8.13
CA TYR A 32 13.29 12.63 -8.00
C TYR A 32 14.03 12.98 -9.30
N ASP A 33 14.65 11.99 -9.94
CA ASP A 33 15.38 12.19 -11.19
C ASP A 33 14.44 12.61 -12.32
N GLU A 34 13.23 12.05 -12.37
CA GLU A 34 12.18 12.49 -13.30
C GLU A 34 11.79 13.96 -13.07
N LEU A 35 11.63 14.37 -11.81
CA LEU A 35 11.36 15.78 -11.50
C LEU A 35 12.55 16.66 -11.92
N ALA A 36 13.78 16.24 -11.63
CA ALA A 36 14.99 16.98 -11.97
C ALA A 36 15.25 17.07 -13.48
N ALA A 37 14.75 16.11 -14.27
CA ALA A 37 14.81 16.15 -15.72
C ALA A 37 13.78 17.13 -16.33
N ARG A 38 12.70 17.45 -15.63
CA ARG A 38 11.59 18.28 -16.12
C ARG A 38 11.58 19.71 -15.57
N PHE A 39 12.18 19.92 -14.40
CA PHE A 39 12.16 21.19 -13.68
C PHE A 39 13.57 21.61 -13.27
N SER A 40 13.75 22.89 -12.92
CA SER A 40 15.02 23.33 -12.32
C SER A 40 15.30 22.58 -11.02
N VAL A 41 16.56 22.40 -10.64
CA VAL A 41 16.96 21.64 -9.45
C VAL A 41 16.21 22.11 -8.19
N GLY A 42 16.05 23.43 -8.00
CA GLY A 42 15.32 24.00 -6.88
C GLY A 42 13.81 23.69 -6.91
N GLN A 43 13.18 23.73 -8.09
CA GLN A 43 11.78 23.36 -8.26
C GLN A 43 11.56 21.85 -8.06
N ALA A 44 12.45 21.01 -8.60
CA ALA A 44 12.41 19.57 -8.43
C ALA A 44 12.47 19.18 -6.95
N MET A 45 13.40 19.77 -6.20
CA MET A 45 13.51 19.55 -4.76
C MET A 45 12.25 19.99 -4.00
N ARG A 46 11.68 21.16 -4.33
CA ARG A 46 10.45 21.66 -3.73
C ARG A 46 9.27 20.73 -4.01
N LEU A 47 9.06 20.34 -5.27
CA LEU A 47 8.00 19.44 -5.69
C LEU A 47 8.15 18.06 -5.04
N TRP A 48 9.36 17.50 -5.04
CA TRP A 48 9.64 16.22 -4.41
C TRP A 48 9.30 16.24 -2.91
N LYS A 49 9.62 17.32 -2.20
CA LYS A 49 9.22 17.50 -0.81
C LYS A 49 7.70 17.57 -0.66
N GLU A 50 7.02 18.36 -1.50
CA GLU A 50 5.55 18.49 -1.45
C GLU A 50 4.83 17.16 -1.75
N PHE A 51 5.34 16.37 -2.70
CA PHE A 51 4.83 15.03 -2.97
C PHE A 51 5.02 14.10 -1.77
N ASN A 52 6.19 14.10 -1.13
CA ASN A 52 6.42 13.25 0.05
C ASN A 52 5.60 13.71 1.26
N ASP A 53 5.39 15.02 1.45
CA ASP A 53 4.47 15.54 2.46
C ASP A 53 3.03 15.02 2.19
N LEU A 54 2.58 14.99 0.92
CA LEU A 54 1.29 14.41 0.53
C LEU A 54 1.24 12.88 0.71
N PHE A 55 2.26 12.15 0.30
CA PHE A 55 2.33 10.69 0.46
C PHE A 55 2.33 10.28 1.93
N SER A 56 2.91 11.10 2.81
CA SER A 56 2.96 10.84 4.25
C SER A 56 1.58 10.72 4.91
N ILE A 57 0.54 11.27 4.28
CA ILE A 57 -0.84 11.24 4.75
C ILE A 57 -1.74 10.25 3.98
N PHE A 58 -1.20 9.51 3.00
CA PHE A 58 -1.98 8.50 2.28
C PHE A 58 -2.32 7.32 3.22
N PRO A 59 -3.58 6.85 3.24
CA PRO A 59 -3.96 5.71 4.05
C PRO A 59 -3.28 4.43 3.55
N PHE A 60 -2.92 3.54 4.48
CA PHE A 60 -2.31 2.25 4.16
C PHE A 60 -3.31 1.20 3.65
N SER A 61 -4.57 1.31 4.06
CA SER A 61 -5.60 0.35 3.68
C SER A 61 -6.96 0.99 3.47
N ALA A 62 -7.82 0.28 2.76
CA ALA A 62 -9.25 0.57 2.65
C ALA A 62 -10.07 -0.66 3.02
N LEU A 63 -11.21 -0.44 3.67
CA LEU A 63 -12.19 -1.48 3.95
C LEU A 63 -13.47 -1.22 3.15
N ILE A 64 -13.72 -2.03 2.14
CA ILE A 64 -14.89 -1.92 1.27
C ILE A 64 -16.02 -2.77 1.83
N LYS A 65 -17.17 -2.12 2.05
CA LYS A 65 -18.40 -2.74 2.59
C LYS A 65 -18.18 -3.58 3.86
N ASN A 66 -17.19 -3.24 4.68
CA ASN A 66 -16.81 -3.97 5.90
C ASN A 66 -16.41 -5.44 5.68
N ARG A 67 -16.07 -5.84 4.44
CA ARG A 67 -15.81 -7.24 4.07
C ARG A 67 -14.57 -7.46 3.22
N ILE A 68 -14.13 -6.44 2.49
CA ILE A 68 -12.98 -6.54 1.59
C ILE A 68 -11.91 -5.57 2.09
N LEU A 69 -10.76 -6.12 2.47
CA LEU A 69 -9.63 -5.32 2.94
C LEU A 69 -8.62 -5.14 1.80
N CYS A 70 -8.31 -3.90 1.46
CA CYS A 70 -7.39 -3.52 0.39
C CYS A 70 -6.12 -2.91 0.99
N MET A 71 -4.94 -3.31 0.50
CA MET A 71 -3.64 -2.69 0.82
C MET A 71 -2.66 -2.91 -0.33
N HIS A 72 -1.49 -2.27 -0.30
CA HIS A 72 -0.50 -2.45 -1.38
C HIS A 72 0.30 -3.74 -1.23
N GLY A 73 0.95 -3.88 -0.07
CA GLY A 73 1.69 -5.03 0.40
C GLY A 73 0.74 -6.16 0.76
N GLY A 74 0.61 -6.48 2.02
CA GLY A 74 -0.21 -7.60 2.44
C GLY A 74 -0.30 -7.71 3.95
N LEU A 75 -0.30 -8.95 4.43
CA LEU A 75 -0.55 -9.26 5.83
C LEU A 75 0.71 -9.11 6.69
N SER A 76 0.46 -8.77 7.96
CA SER A 76 1.50 -8.56 8.97
C SER A 76 1.26 -9.47 10.17
N PRO A 77 2.32 -9.99 10.82
CA PRO A 77 2.24 -10.61 12.15
C PRO A 77 1.68 -9.64 13.20
N HIS A 78 1.78 -8.32 12.96
CA HIS A 78 1.30 -7.27 13.83
C HIS A 78 -0.17 -6.85 13.57
N LEU A 79 -0.84 -7.49 12.59
CA LEU A 79 -2.23 -7.19 12.23
C LEU A 79 -3.22 -8.14 12.93
N GLU A 80 -3.60 -7.84 14.17
CA GLU A 80 -4.54 -8.62 14.98
C GLU A 80 -5.98 -8.11 14.90
N SER A 81 -6.17 -6.82 14.63
CA SER A 81 -7.46 -6.17 14.51
C SER A 81 -7.47 -5.10 13.42
N LEU A 82 -8.65 -4.78 12.88
CA LEU A 82 -8.78 -3.62 11.98
C LEU A 82 -8.47 -2.29 12.70
N ASN A 83 -8.49 -2.25 14.03
CA ASN A 83 -8.11 -1.06 14.78
C ASN A 83 -6.59 -0.82 14.75
N ASP A 84 -5.79 -1.85 14.53
CA ASP A 84 -4.33 -1.70 14.46
C ASP A 84 -3.96 -0.78 13.29
N ILE A 85 -4.63 -0.97 12.13
CA ILE A 85 -4.48 -0.08 10.98
C ILE A 85 -5.08 1.30 11.24
N ARG A 86 -6.27 1.39 11.88
CA ARG A 86 -6.91 2.68 12.20
C ARG A 86 -6.09 3.54 13.18
N ASN A 87 -5.30 2.89 14.03
CA ASN A 87 -4.51 3.53 15.07
C ASN A 87 -3.09 3.92 14.60
N ILE A 88 -2.73 3.66 13.34
CA ILE A 88 -1.49 4.16 12.74
C ILE A 88 -1.47 5.68 12.85
N LYS A 89 -0.44 6.21 13.50
CA LYS A 89 -0.28 7.65 13.73
C LYS A 89 0.23 8.30 12.45
N MET A 90 -0.59 9.17 11.89
CA MET A 90 -0.24 9.96 10.71
C MET A 90 0.36 11.32 11.12
N PRO A 91 1.27 11.91 10.32
CA PRO A 91 1.84 11.38 9.09
C PRO A 91 2.91 10.30 9.33
N VAL A 92 3.05 9.36 8.40
CA VAL A 92 4.16 8.39 8.40
C VAL A 92 5.19 8.83 7.38
N MET A 93 6.36 9.30 7.82
CA MET A 93 7.40 9.78 6.89
C MET A 93 8.18 8.63 6.26
N GLU A 94 8.43 7.59 7.04
CA GLU A 94 9.19 6.40 6.65
C GLU A 94 8.67 5.18 7.40
N VAL A 95 8.92 3.99 6.87
CA VAL A 95 8.65 2.72 7.55
C VAL A 95 9.94 2.14 8.13
N PHE A 96 9.82 1.52 9.30
CA PHE A 96 10.96 0.93 9.99
C PHE A 96 10.87 -0.60 9.95
N PRO A 97 12.00 -1.31 10.14
CA PRO A 97 11.99 -2.77 10.25
C PRO A 97 11.04 -3.24 11.36
N ASP A 98 10.34 -4.34 11.10
CA ASP A 98 9.46 -5.01 12.06
C ASP A 98 8.29 -4.13 12.56
N THR A 99 7.64 -3.41 11.63
CA THR A 99 6.41 -2.66 11.93
C THR A 99 5.25 -3.06 11.02
N LEU A 100 4.02 -2.83 11.51
CA LEU A 100 2.80 -3.04 10.73
C LEU A 100 2.80 -2.25 9.42
N GLU A 101 3.23 -0.98 9.46
CA GLU A 101 3.27 -0.11 8.29
C GLU A 101 4.21 -0.65 7.21
N GLN A 102 5.38 -1.18 7.60
CA GLN A 102 6.29 -1.83 6.67
C GLN A 102 5.60 -3.00 5.96
N ASP A 103 4.93 -3.88 6.72
CA ASP A 103 4.29 -5.07 6.17
C ASP A 103 3.09 -4.75 5.27
N LEU A 104 2.31 -3.73 5.61
CA LEU A 104 1.17 -3.28 4.80
C LEU A 104 1.58 -2.81 3.39
N VAL A 105 2.85 -2.43 3.18
CA VAL A 105 3.36 -2.00 1.87
C VAL A 105 4.39 -2.96 1.24
N TRP A 106 5.08 -3.81 2.02
CA TRP A 106 6.19 -4.65 1.52
C TRP A 106 5.98 -6.15 1.60
N SER A 107 4.99 -6.64 2.35
CA SER A 107 4.80 -8.09 2.49
C SER A 107 4.28 -8.73 1.20
N ASP A 108 4.59 -10.01 1.01
CA ASP A 108 4.22 -10.77 -0.19
C ASP A 108 3.61 -12.13 0.17
N PRO A 109 2.59 -12.61 -0.57
CA PRO A 109 2.14 -13.98 -0.46
C PRO A 109 3.21 -14.93 -1.01
N LYS A 110 3.31 -16.12 -0.39
CA LYS A 110 4.16 -17.23 -0.87
C LYS A 110 3.42 -18.55 -0.73
N LEU A 111 3.32 -19.31 -1.82
CA LEU A 111 2.48 -20.52 -1.89
C LEU A 111 3.00 -21.68 -1.04
N ASP A 112 4.31 -21.83 -0.93
CA ASP A 112 4.92 -23.05 -0.39
C ASP A 112 5.31 -22.94 1.10
N ILE A 113 4.65 -22.06 1.85
CA ILE A 113 4.95 -21.83 3.28
C ILE A 113 3.69 -21.90 4.13
N LYS A 114 3.88 -22.21 5.42
CA LYS A 114 2.87 -22.04 6.47
C LYS A 114 3.31 -20.96 7.43
N GLY A 115 2.40 -20.07 7.78
CA GLY A 115 2.70 -18.96 8.68
C GLY A 115 3.39 -17.80 7.97
N TYR A 116 4.23 -17.09 8.73
CA TYR A 116 5.09 -16.01 8.24
C TYR A 116 6.55 -16.47 8.17
N GLU A 117 7.30 -15.95 7.20
CA GLU A 117 8.76 -16.05 7.15
C GLU A 117 9.37 -14.72 6.68
N PRO A 118 10.68 -14.47 6.85
CA PRO A 118 11.32 -13.28 6.27
C PRO A 118 11.17 -13.22 4.74
N ASN A 119 10.81 -12.05 4.19
CA ASN A 119 10.67 -11.87 2.75
C ASN A 119 12.05 -11.75 2.07
N LYS A 120 12.60 -12.89 1.65
CA LYS A 120 13.91 -12.96 0.99
C LYS A 120 13.98 -12.22 -0.35
N LEU A 121 12.84 -12.06 -1.06
CA LEU A 121 12.81 -11.39 -2.35
C LEU A 121 12.98 -9.87 -2.21
N ARG A 122 12.32 -9.30 -1.19
CA ARG A 122 12.38 -7.85 -0.91
C ARG A 122 13.53 -7.49 0.02
N ASN A 123 14.06 -8.46 0.76
CA ASN A 123 15.04 -8.28 1.83
C ASN A 123 14.55 -7.35 2.98
N VAL A 124 13.24 -7.13 3.07
CA VAL A 124 12.51 -6.37 4.09
C VAL A 124 11.12 -6.98 4.26
N SER A 125 10.48 -6.81 5.42
CA SER A 125 9.15 -7.36 5.71
C SER A 125 9.11 -8.91 5.67
N VAL A 126 7.90 -9.47 5.58
CA VAL A 126 7.59 -10.90 5.66
C VAL A 126 6.92 -11.41 4.39
N ALA A 127 7.12 -12.70 4.13
CA ALA A 127 6.25 -13.46 3.26
C ALA A 127 5.21 -14.20 4.11
N PHE A 128 4.01 -14.39 3.58
CA PHE A 128 2.91 -15.06 4.27
C PHE A 128 2.28 -16.18 3.44
N GLY A 129 1.97 -17.29 4.12
CA GLY A 129 1.31 -18.45 3.52
C GLY A 129 -0.19 -18.26 3.33
N GLU A 130 -0.79 -19.15 2.54
CA GLU A 130 -2.23 -19.19 2.31
C GLU A 130 -3.01 -19.34 3.64
N ASP A 131 -2.48 -20.11 4.59
CA ASP A 131 -3.10 -20.33 5.90
C ASP A 131 -3.25 -19.03 6.70
N ILE A 132 -2.32 -18.10 6.55
CA ILE A 132 -2.40 -16.76 7.16
C ILE A 132 -3.56 -15.97 6.55
N VAL A 133 -3.77 -16.05 5.23
CA VAL A 133 -4.89 -15.39 4.56
C VAL A 133 -6.21 -15.90 5.12
N TYR A 134 -6.38 -17.23 5.23
CA TYR A 134 -7.59 -17.81 5.82
C TYR A 134 -7.82 -17.39 7.28
N LYS A 135 -6.78 -17.49 8.11
CA LYS A 135 -6.85 -17.13 9.54
C LYS A 135 -7.21 -15.67 9.71
N THR A 136 -6.58 -14.77 8.98
CA THR A 136 -6.85 -13.34 9.04
C THR A 136 -8.24 -13.01 8.52
N CYS A 137 -8.66 -13.57 7.38
CA CYS A 137 -10.03 -13.37 6.87
C CYS A 137 -11.08 -13.84 7.88
N LYS A 138 -10.87 -15.00 8.53
CA LYS A 138 -11.78 -15.48 9.57
C LYS A 138 -11.78 -14.57 10.81
N ARG A 139 -10.60 -14.20 11.32
CA ARG A 139 -10.43 -13.37 12.51
C ARG A 139 -11.02 -11.97 12.34
N LEU A 140 -10.79 -11.35 11.19
CA LEU A 140 -11.26 -9.99 10.89
C LEU A 140 -12.64 -9.95 10.22
N ASN A 141 -13.29 -11.11 10.06
CA ASN A 141 -14.60 -11.25 9.41
C ASN A 141 -14.64 -10.66 7.98
N LEU A 142 -13.63 -10.99 7.18
CA LEU A 142 -13.44 -10.56 5.80
C LEU A 142 -13.76 -11.70 4.81
N ASP A 143 -14.28 -11.31 3.65
CA ASP A 143 -14.49 -12.22 2.52
C ASP A 143 -13.25 -12.30 1.64
N LEU A 144 -12.54 -11.19 1.47
CA LEU A 144 -11.47 -11.04 0.51
C LEU A 144 -10.41 -10.04 0.98
N ILE A 145 -9.16 -10.34 0.64
CA ILE A 145 -8.06 -9.38 0.69
C ILE A 145 -7.67 -9.05 -0.75
N ILE A 146 -7.63 -7.76 -1.08
CA ILE A 146 -7.17 -7.26 -2.37
C ILE A 146 -5.83 -6.58 -2.18
N ARG A 147 -4.87 -6.92 -3.03
CA ARG A 147 -3.51 -6.36 -2.96
C ARG A 147 -2.89 -6.05 -4.32
N ALA A 148 -1.72 -5.41 -4.33
CA ALA A 148 -0.94 -5.09 -5.52
C ALA A 148 0.53 -5.55 -5.39
N HIS A 149 1.50 -4.67 -5.67
CA HIS A 149 2.95 -4.81 -5.41
C HIS A 149 3.75 -5.92 -6.15
N GLN A 150 3.12 -7.02 -6.56
CA GLN A 150 3.76 -8.04 -7.41
C GLN A 150 3.30 -7.88 -8.86
N VAL A 151 4.26 -7.87 -9.79
CA VAL A 151 3.97 -7.96 -11.22
C VAL A 151 3.50 -9.37 -11.53
N LEU A 152 2.38 -9.49 -12.20
CA LEU A 152 1.81 -10.76 -12.63
C LEU A 152 1.87 -10.85 -14.14
N ASN A 153 2.08 -12.06 -14.67
CA ASN A 153 1.96 -12.31 -16.12
C ASN A 153 0.51 -12.19 -16.63
N CYS A 154 -0.46 -12.20 -15.71
CA CYS A 154 -1.88 -11.95 -15.96
C CYS A 154 -2.36 -10.76 -15.11
N PHE A 155 -3.37 -10.00 -15.56
CA PHE A 155 -3.80 -8.77 -14.87
C PHE A 155 -4.25 -8.95 -13.41
N LEU A 156 -4.63 -10.16 -13.01
CA LEU A 156 -5.15 -10.48 -11.67
C LEU A 156 -4.85 -11.94 -11.31
N SER A 157 -4.38 -12.18 -10.09
CA SER A 157 -4.27 -13.52 -9.50
C SER A 157 -5.33 -13.68 -8.41
N LEU A 158 -6.25 -14.62 -8.60
CA LEU A 158 -7.27 -14.96 -7.61
C LEU A 158 -6.86 -16.24 -6.89
N HIS A 159 -6.79 -16.16 -5.56
CA HIS A 159 -6.64 -17.33 -4.68
C HIS A 159 -7.99 -17.53 -4.00
N LEU A 160 -8.74 -18.53 -4.45
CA LEU A 160 -10.07 -18.85 -3.93
C LEU A 160 -9.96 -19.83 -2.76
N LYS A 161 -10.93 -19.73 -1.84
CA LYS A 161 -11.10 -20.63 -0.71
C LYS A 161 -11.55 -22.03 -1.14
#